data_AF-A0A258K6C1-F1
#
_entry.id   AF-A0A258K6C1-F1
#
_cell.length_a   1.000
_cell.length_b   1.000
_cell.length_c   1.000
_cell.angle_alpha   90.00
_cell.angle_beta   90.00
_cell.angle_gamma   90.00
#
_symmetry.space_group_name_H-M   'P 1'
#
loop_
_entity.id
_entity.type
_entity.pdbx_description
1 polymer ?
#
loop_
_entity_poly.entity_id
_entity_poly.type
_entity_poly.pdbx_seq_one_letter_code
_entity_poly.pdbx_strand_id
1 'polypeptide(L)' 'AGGPGNPMGARALYLGGTVYRIHGTNQPETIGYAVSSGCFRLVNSEIIDLYSRVPVGTKVIVRQAVEI' A
#
# COMPACT_ATOMS: atom_id res chain seq x y z
N ALA A 1 10.59 -12.45 -2.48
CA ALA A 1 10.02 -13.05 -3.71
C ALA A 1 8.52 -12.78 -3.76
N GLY A 2 7.95 -12.49 -4.93
CA GLY A 2 6.49 -12.39 -5.11
C GLY A 2 5.82 -13.77 -5.08
N GLY A 3 4.52 -13.84 -4.75
CA GLY A 3 3.74 -15.08 -4.74
C GLY A 3 2.71 -15.16 -3.61
N PRO A 4 1.89 -16.23 -3.58
CA PRO A 4 0.96 -16.48 -2.48
C PRO A 4 1.64 -16.44 -1.12
N GLY A 5 1.01 -15.78 -0.15
CA GLY A 5 1.54 -15.61 1.20
C GLY A 5 2.53 -14.45 1.37
N ASN A 6 2.95 -13.76 0.30
CA ASN A 6 3.78 -12.57 0.43
C ASN A 6 3.01 -11.44 1.16
N PRO A 7 3.57 -10.82 2.22
CA PRO A 7 2.89 -9.74 2.96
C PRO A 7 2.62 -8.48 2.14
N MET A 8 3.29 -8.32 0.99
CA MET A 8 3.07 -7.24 0.04
C MET A 8 1.81 -7.44 -0.82
N GLY A 9 1.18 -8.62 -0.76
CA GLY A 9 -0.05 -8.92 -1.48
C GLY A 9 0.10 -8.91 -3.01
N ALA A 10 -0.95 -8.49 -3.69
CA ALA A 10 -1.05 -8.61 -5.14
C ALA A 10 -0.15 -7.64 -5.92
N ARG A 11 0.06 -6.42 -5.42
CA ARG A 11 0.82 -5.35 -6.10
C ARG A 11 1.49 -4.44 -5.07
N ALA A 12 2.54 -3.75 -5.49
CA ALA A 12 3.24 -2.74 -4.70
C ALA A 12 3.69 -1.56 -5.57
N LEU A 13 3.45 -0.35 -5.06
CA LEU A 13 3.92 0.93 -5.58
C LEU A 13 5.00 1.47 -4.66
N TYR A 14 6.16 1.80 -5.23
CA TYR A 14 7.33 2.26 -4.49
C TYR A 14 7.34 3.79 -4.42
N LEU A 15 7.47 4.34 -3.22
CA LEU A 15 7.51 5.78 -3.01
C LEU A 15 8.96 6.30 -3.16
N GLY A 16 9.43 6.36 -4.41
CA GLY A 16 10.79 6.79 -4.73
C GLY A 16 11.87 5.95 -4.04
N GLY A 17 12.91 6.61 -3.52
CA GLY A 17 13.98 5.97 -2.75
C GLY A 17 13.68 5.77 -1.27
N THR A 18 12.43 5.90 -0.84
CA THR A 18 12.06 5.72 0.58
C THR A 18 11.88 4.26 0.95
N VAL A 19 11.79 3.99 2.26
CA VAL A 19 11.44 2.65 2.78
C VAL A 19 9.94 2.35 2.68
N TYR A 20 9.11 3.34 2.31
CA TYR A 20 7.65 3.25 2.30
C TYR A 20 7.11 2.80 0.93
N ARG A 21 5.99 2.10 0.99
CA ARG A 21 5.28 1.55 -0.18
C ARG A 21 3.78 1.63 0.05
N ILE A 22 3.04 1.72 -1.05
CA ILE A 22 1.61 1.43 -1.08
C ILE A 22 1.47 0.01 -1.63
N HIS A 23 0.94 -0.94 -0.88
CA HIS A 23 0.90 -2.34 -1.31
C HIS A 23 -0.34 -3.08 -0.82
N GLY A 24 -0.58 -4.26 -1.39
CA GLY A 24 -1.65 -5.16 -0.95
C GLY A 24 -1.38 -5.81 0.40
N THR A 25 -2.12 -6.85 0.75
CA THR A 25 -1.87 -7.58 2.00
C THR A 25 -2.32 -9.03 1.89
N ASN A 26 -1.66 -9.93 2.63
CA ASN A 26 -2.12 -11.29 2.90
C ASN A 26 -2.95 -11.39 4.20
N GLN A 27 -3.16 -10.27 4.90
CA GLN A 27 -3.92 -10.12 6.14
C GLN A 27 -4.93 -8.97 5.98
N PRO A 28 -6.01 -9.15 5.20
CA PRO A 28 -7.00 -8.09 4.94
C PRO A 28 -7.69 -7.56 6.20
N GLU A 29 -7.79 -8.36 7.25
CA GLU A 29 -8.35 -8.00 8.56
C GLU A 29 -7.59 -6.88 9.28
N THR A 30 -6.34 -6.59 8.87
CA THR A 30 -5.52 -5.53 9.46
C THR A 30 -5.75 -4.14 8.84
N ILE A 31 -6.53 -4.06 7.77
CA ILE A 31 -6.86 -2.79 7.12
C ILE A 31 -7.70 -1.93 8.06
N GLY A 32 -7.35 -0.64 8.17
CA GLY A 32 -7.99 0.30 9.11
C GLY A 32 -7.32 0.39 10.48
N TYR A 33 -6.34 -0.46 10.77
CA TYR A 33 -5.59 -0.43 12.04
C TYR A 33 -4.15 0.08 11.85
N ALA A 34 -3.62 0.76 12.87
CA ALA A 34 -2.26 1.29 12.90
C ALA A 34 -1.21 0.20 13.23
N VAL A 35 -1.18 -0.88 12.44
CA VAL A 35 -0.31 -2.05 12.68
C VAL A 35 0.84 -2.17 11.68
N SER A 36 0.90 -1.27 10.70
CA SER A 36 2.02 -1.22 9.76
C SER A 36 3.23 -0.53 10.38
N SER A 37 4.44 -0.93 10.00
CA SER A 37 5.67 -0.18 10.30
C SER A 37 5.85 1.04 9.36
N GLY A 38 4.75 1.61 8.87
CA GLY A 38 4.70 2.82 8.04
C GLY A 38 4.43 2.61 6.54
N CYS A 39 4.33 1.38 6.05
CA CYS A 39 3.80 1.14 4.69
C CYS A 39 2.26 1.23 4.67
N PHE A 40 1.70 1.67 3.54
CA PHE A 40 0.26 1.82 3.36
C PHE A 40 -0.32 0.54 2.75
N ARG A 41 -1.11 -0.20 3.53
CA ARG A 41 -1.74 -1.46 3.09
C ARG A 41 -3.13 -1.18 2.54
N LEU A 42 -3.47 -1.83 1.43
CA LEU A 42 -4.82 -1.87 0.84
C LEU A 42 -5.26 -3.34 0.74
N VAL A 43 -6.57 -3.58 0.61
CA VAL A 43 -7.03 -4.91 0.18
C VAL A 43 -6.56 -5.19 -1.25
N ASN A 44 -6.42 -6.46 -1.61
CA ASN A 44 -5.76 -6.84 -2.87
C ASN A 44 -6.52 -6.34 -4.12
N SER A 45 -7.85 -6.28 -4.09
CA SER A 45 -8.64 -5.74 -5.21
C SER A 45 -8.37 -4.25 -5.45
N GLU A 46 -8.28 -3.46 -4.38
CA GLU A 46 -8.06 -2.01 -4.45
C GLU A 46 -6.64 -1.66 -4.93
N ILE A 47 -5.61 -2.38 -4.47
CA ILE A 47 -4.26 -2.13 -4.96
C ILE A 47 -4.09 -2.53 -6.43
N ILE A 48 -4.80 -3.55 -6.90
CA ILE A 48 -4.80 -3.94 -8.32
C ILE A 48 -5.40 -2.81 -9.17
N ASP A 49 -6.56 -2.30 -8.75
CA ASP A 49 -7.23 -1.18 -9.43
C ASP A 49 -6.36 0.07 -9.42
N LEU A 50 -5.84 0.49 -8.26
CA LEU A 50 -4.94 1.65 -8.16
C LEU A 50 -3.70 1.49 -9.03
N TYR A 51 -3.04 0.33 -8.99
CA TYR A 51 -1.84 0.03 -9.76
C TYR A 51 -2.06 0.17 -11.27
N SER A 52 -3.27 -0.17 -11.75
CA SER A 52 -3.61 -0.05 -13.19
C SER A 52 -3.82 1.40 -13.64
N ARG A 53 -4.15 2.30 -12.70
CA ARG A 53 -4.54 3.70 -12.99
C ARG A 53 -3.38 4.70 -12.85
N VAL A 54 -2.36 4.38 -12.04
CA VAL A 54 -1.30 5.34 -11.70
C VAL A 54 0.03 5.01 -12.39
N PRO A 55 0.52 5.88 -13.29
CA PRO A 55 1.84 5.69 -13.90
C PRO A 55 2.97 6.00 -12.91
N VAL A 56 4.16 5.48 -13.20
CA VAL A 56 5.40 5.83 -12.48
C VAL A 56 5.64 7.34 -12.58
N GLY A 57 6.04 7.95 -11.47
CA GLY A 57 6.23 9.40 -11.36
C GLY A 57 5.00 10.16 -10.84
N THR A 58 3.87 9.47 -10.63
CA THR A 58 2.69 10.07 -9.98
C THR A 58 3.03 10.60 -8.59
N LYS A 59 2.71 11.88 -8.34
CA LYS A 59 2.93 12.53 -7.04
C LYS A 59 2.05 11.93 -5.96
N VAL A 60 2.63 11.56 -4.83
CA VAL A 60 1.92 11.10 -3.62
C VAL A 60 2.05 12.17 -2.53
N ILE A 61 0.94 12.55 -1.91
CA ILE A 61 0.89 13.49 -0.79
C ILE A 61 0.22 12.78 0.38
N VAL A 62 0.97 12.55 1.46
CA VAL A 62 0.46 11.97 2.70
C VAL A 62 0.07 13.10 3.65
N ARG A 63 -1.14 13.06 4.19
CA ARG A 63 -1.64 14.01 5.19
C ARG A 63 -2.00 13.24 6.45
N GLN A 64 -1.66 13.78 7.62
CA GLN A 64 -2.22 13.27 8.86
C GLN A 64 -3.70 13.63 8.90
N ALA A 65 -4.54 12.73 9.41
CA ALA A 65 -5.89 13.10 9.78
C ALA A 65 -5.80 14.23 10.82
N VAL A 66 -6.64 15.24 10.69
CA VAL A 66 -6.82 16.23 11.75
C VAL A 66 -7.36 15.46 12.95
N GLU A 67 -6.67 15.50 14.09
CA GLU A 67 -7.29 15.14 15.35
C GLU A 67 -8.43 16.15 15.57
N ILE A 68 -9.67 15.67 15.43
CA ILE A 68 -10.88 16.45 15.74
C ILE A 68 -11.23 16.19 17.20
#